data_AF-J9DHH9-F1
#
_entry.id   AF-J9DHH9-F1
#
_cell.length_a   1.000
_cell.length_b   1.000
_cell.length_c   1.000
_cell.angle_alpha   90.00
_cell.angle_beta   90.00
_cell.angle_gamma   90.00
#
_symmetry.space_group_name_H-M   'P 1'
#
loop_
_entity.id
_entity.type
_entity.pdbx_description
1 polymer ?
#
loop_
_entity_poly.entity_id
_entity_poly.type
_entity_poly.pdbx_seq_one_letter_code
_entity_poly.pdbx_strand_id
1 'polypeptide(L)'
;MSFLMSELFEQDLSPLAPQEIERLLKQSRDAGFNPDENAPRKQRGDFKKSNLIEIARAVSDEKAATSDASSAPEENASAEAVPPANETAGQSTSSTEDLPNETGSQSVDAEDVELTPEEALKKAFEDGKSLGYKEGLAAGRAEGKQEGHTEGRSEGITEGRAEGKLEGGNEAEARLSAQVSALEKLITNTINSETLDAGYLRNLLGQKIAELASERAGSEIAIAPEGFSEKIEKLLDMVSHAAETPLIYLNGTDYQSVAHLLITRDSLKKASIQIDSSLQPGDLRIQIGHIGLEDRLINRLGLEAGETEQKAEEKLVEIGETLQKLLDDDSGQADMNDDEASSDE
;
A
#
# COMPACT_ATOMS: atom_id res chain seq x y z
N MET A 1 41.34 -14.67 -24.56
CA MET A 1 40.86 -14.29 -23.22
C MET A 1 39.34 -14.21 -23.27
N SER A 2 38.67 -15.35 -23.28
CA SER A 2 37.24 -15.47 -23.01
C SER A 2 37.17 -16.56 -21.97
N PHE A 3 36.88 -16.19 -20.72
CA PHE A 3 36.47 -17.04 -19.59
C PHE A 3 36.68 -16.22 -18.32
N LEU A 4 35.67 -15.44 -17.95
CA LEU A 4 35.38 -14.96 -16.59
C LEU A 4 34.11 -14.11 -16.70
N MET A 5 33.17 -14.33 -15.77
CA MET A 5 31.84 -13.69 -15.63
C MET A 5 30.66 -14.53 -16.13
N SER A 6 30.46 -15.72 -15.55
CA SER A 6 29.18 -16.44 -15.65
C SER A 6 28.81 -17.22 -14.37
N GLU A 7 29.37 -16.86 -13.21
CA GLU A 7 29.06 -17.54 -11.94
C GLU A 7 28.73 -16.50 -10.88
N LEU A 8 27.50 -16.01 -10.87
CA LEU A 8 26.86 -15.43 -9.69
C LEU A 8 25.38 -15.26 -10.04
N PHE A 9 24.52 -15.93 -9.28
CA PHE A 9 23.05 -16.04 -9.40
C PHE A 9 22.50 -17.20 -10.23
N GLU A 10 22.76 -18.42 -9.73
CA GLU A 10 21.70 -19.44 -9.67
C GLU A 10 21.20 -19.46 -8.22
N GLN A 11 20.00 -18.93 -7.97
CA GLN A 11 19.30 -19.17 -6.71
C GLN A 11 18.80 -20.61 -6.75
N ASP A 12 19.50 -21.47 -6.02
CA ASP A 12 19.15 -22.87 -5.84
C ASP A 12 17.78 -22.96 -5.13
N LEU A 13 16.74 -23.27 -5.90
CA LEU A 13 15.38 -23.56 -5.40
C LEU A 13 15.29 -24.98 -4.80
N SER A 14 16.40 -25.47 -4.24
CA SER A 14 16.45 -26.76 -3.56
C SER A 14 15.67 -26.67 -2.24
N PRO A 15 14.87 -27.69 -1.89
CA PRO A 15 14.14 -27.70 -0.64
C PRO A 15 15.13 -27.63 0.52
N LEU A 16 14.89 -26.72 1.49
CA LEU A 16 15.78 -26.50 2.63
C LEU A 16 16.16 -27.82 3.29
N ALA A 17 17.45 -28.01 3.54
CA ALA A 17 17.93 -29.22 4.18
C ALA A 17 17.27 -29.35 5.58
N PRO A 18 16.94 -30.57 6.04
CA PRO A 18 16.28 -30.78 7.34
C PRO A 18 16.99 -30.11 8.52
N GLN A 19 18.31 -29.97 8.42
CA GLN A 19 19.16 -29.34 9.44
C GLN A 19 18.99 -27.81 9.50
N GLU A 20 18.70 -27.16 8.36
CA GLU A 20 18.41 -25.72 8.32
C GLU A 20 17.02 -25.41 8.84
N ILE A 21 16.05 -26.27 8.55
CA ILE A 21 14.69 -26.19 9.11
C ILE A 21 14.76 -26.33 10.63
N GLU A 22 15.56 -27.26 11.14
CA GLU A 22 15.74 -27.46 12.59
C GLU A 22 16.44 -26.26 13.26
N ARG A 23 17.40 -25.63 12.57
CA ARG A 23 18.06 -24.40 13.01
C ARG A 23 17.09 -23.21 13.07
N LEU A 24 16.24 -23.05 12.05
CA LEU A 24 15.22 -22.00 11.99
C LEU A 24 14.13 -22.20 13.06
N LEU A 25 13.68 -23.43 13.28
CA LEU A 25 12.76 -23.77 14.37
C LEU A 25 13.34 -23.48 15.75
N LYS A 26 14.64 -23.73 15.94
CA LYS A 26 15.33 -23.40 17.19
C LYS A 26 15.43 -21.88 17.40
N GLN A 27 15.78 -21.14 16.35
CA GLN A 27 15.84 -19.68 16.38
C GLN A 27 14.45 -19.03 16.63
N SER A 28 13.39 -19.61 16.07
CA SER A 28 12.01 -19.16 16.34
C SER A 28 11.57 -19.41 17.79
N ARG A 29 12.04 -20.49 18.42
CA ARG A 29 11.77 -20.78 19.84
C ARG A 29 12.56 -19.88 20.78
N ASP A 30 13.77 -19.52 20.41
CA ASP A 30 14.64 -18.64 21.21
C ASP A 30 14.26 -17.15 21.07
N ALA A 31 13.48 -16.77 20.05
CA ALA A 31 12.87 -15.46 19.88
C ALA A 31 11.62 -15.28 20.78
N GLY A 32 11.77 -15.51 22.08
CA GLY A 32 10.74 -15.23 23.06
C GLY A 32 10.45 -13.72 23.15
N PHE A 33 9.16 -13.38 23.23
CA PHE A 33 8.70 -12.01 23.46
C PHE A 33 9.29 -11.45 24.77
N ASN A 34 10.17 -10.45 24.66
CA ASN A 34 10.65 -9.69 25.81
C ASN A 34 9.75 -8.45 25.98
N PRO A 35 8.90 -8.38 27.02
CA PRO A 35 8.06 -7.22 27.26
C PRO A 35 8.95 -6.00 27.57
N ASP A 36 8.80 -4.93 26.78
CA ASP A 36 9.44 -3.65 27.04
C ASP A 36 8.86 -3.05 28.34
N GLU A 37 9.71 -2.86 29.35
CA GLU A 37 9.32 -2.29 30.64
C GLU A 37 8.99 -0.79 30.54
N ASN A 38 9.44 -0.10 29.48
CA ASN A 38 9.18 1.32 29.23
C ASN A 38 8.02 1.59 28.27
N ALA A 39 7.32 0.56 27.78
CA ALA A 39 6.14 0.75 26.96
C ALA A 39 5.02 1.40 27.80
N PRO A 40 4.34 2.47 27.30
CA PRO A 40 3.27 3.14 28.03
C PRO A 40 2.09 2.19 28.25
N ARG A 41 2.00 1.61 29.45
CA ARG A 41 0.89 0.76 29.86
C ARG A 41 -0.29 1.65 30.25
N LYS A 42 -1.38 1.61 29.49
CA LYS A 42 -2.66 2.16 29.95
C LYS A 42 -3.06 1.40 31.21
N GLN A 43 -3.05 2.06 32.36
CA GLN A 43 -3.56 1.51 33.61
C GLN A 43 -5.05 1.24 33.42
N ARG A 44 -5.43 -0.02 33.19
CA ARG A 44 -6.82 -0.44 33.29
C ARG A 44 -7.17 -0.38 34.78
N GLY A 45 -7.83 0.69 35.19
CA GLY A 45 -8.43 0.76 36.53
C GLY A 45 -9.46 -0.35 36.72
N ASP A 46 -9.77 -0.66 37.97
CA ASP A 46 -10.76 -1.69 38.33
C ASP A 46 -12.09 -1.45 37.60
N PHE A 47 -12.66 -2.53 37.05
CA PHE A 47 -13.91 -2.48 36.31
C PHE A 47 -15.05 -1.98 37.22
N LYS A 48 -15.52 -0.76 36.98
CA LYS A 48 -16.72 -0.21 37.61
C LYS A 48 -17.92 -0.50 36.73
N LYS A 49 -18.93 -1.15 37.29
CA LYS A 49 -20.24 -1.31 36.66
C LYS A 49 -20.91 0.07 36.61
N SER A 50 -20.86 0.73 35.46
CA SER A 50 -21.47 2.04 35.22
C SER A 50 -22.67 1.90 34.26
N ASN A 51 -23.72 2.69 34.46
CA ASN A 51 -24.89 2.69 33.56
C ASN A 51 -24.57 3.51 32.28
N LEU A 52 -25.22 3.19 31.16
CA LEU A 52 -25.07 3.87 29.85
C LEU A 52 -25.17 5.40 29.96
N ILE A 53 -26.04 5.91 30.84
CA ILE A 53 -26.24 7.35 31.05
C ILE A 53 -25.01 8.00 31.71
N GLU A 54 -24.35 7.30 32.64
CA GLU A 54 -23.15 7.80 33.32
C GLU A 54 -21.93 7.80 32.40
N ILE A 55 -21.83 6.78 31.55
CA ILE A 55 -20.78 6.69 30.52
C ILE A 55 -20.93 7.84 29.51
N ALA A 56 -22.16 8.14 29.07
CA ALA A 56 -22.44 9.22 28.14
C ALA A 56 -22.07 10.61 28.70
N ARG A 57 -22.28 10.85 30.00
CA ARG A 57 -21.84 12.09 30.66
C ARG A 57 -20.33 12.21 30.75
N ALA A 58 -19.64 11.16 31.19
CA ALA A 58 -18.19 11.19 31.34
C ALA A 58 -17.45 11.47 30.02
N VAL A 59 -17.94 10.93 28.90
CA VAL A 59 -17.38 11.19 27.56
C VAL A 59 -17.68 12.62 27.09
N SER A 60 -18.83 13.17 27.46
CA SER A 60 -19.20 14.55 27.12
C SER A 60 -18.33 15.56 27.90
N ASP A 61 -18.01 15.25 29.15
CA ASP A 61 -17.15 16.07 30.01
C ASP A 61 -15.67 16.00 29.59
N GLU A 62 -15.16 14.84 29.13
CA GLU A 62 -13.81 14.73 28.55
C GLU A 62 -13.67 15.52 27.24
N LYS A 63 -14.73 15.53 26.40
CA LYS A 63 -14.73 16.26 25.12
C LYS A 63 -14.73 17.79 25.31
N ALA A 64 -15.22 18.28 26.45
CA ALA A 64 -15.19 19.71 26.81
C ALA A 64 -13.81 20.16 27.35
N ALA A 65 -12.99 19.24 27.86
CA ALA A 65 -11.67 19.57 28.41
C ALA A 65 -10.56 19.65 27.34
N THR A 66 -10.82 19.19 26.11
CA THR A 66 -9.81 19.15 25.02
C THR A 66 -10.02 20.21 23.93
N SER A 67 -10.94 21.18 24.10
CA SER A 67 -11.29 22.17 23.07
C SER A 67 -10.66 23.56 23.24
N ASP A 68 -9.60 23.71 24.04
CA ASP A 68 -8.88 24.99 24.18
C ASP A 68 -7.52 24.93 23.44
N ALA A 69 -7.57 24.70 22.12
CA ALA A 69 -6.47 25.02 21.21
C ALA A 69 -6.96 25.13 19.74
N SER A 70 -6.99 26.37 19.26
CA SER A 70 -6.91 26.81 17.85
C SER A 70 -8.19 26.92 16.99
N SER A 71 -8.68 28.17 16.91
CA SER A 71 -9.02 28.99 15.71
C SER A 71 -10.07 28.52 14.66
N ALA A 72 -11.14 29.33 14.58
CA ALA A 72 -12.18 29.45 13.53
C ALA A 72 -11.61 29.98 12.16
N PRO A 73 -12.38 30.19 11.03
CA PRO A 73 -13.85 30.31 10.93
C PRO A 73 -14.61 29.82 9.65
N GLU A 74 -15.94 29.78 9.81
CA GLU A 74 -17.05 30.15 8.88
C GLU A 74 -17.68 29.21 7.80
N GLU A 75 -18.98 29.52 7.57
CA GLU A 75 -19.98 29.06 6.57
C GLU A 75 -20.82 27.81 6.88
N ASN A 76 -22.15 27.75 6.67
CA ASN A 76 -23.23 28.70 6.36
C ASN A 76 -24.57 27.96 6.67
N ALA A 77 -25.66 28.71 6.74
CA ALA A 77 -26.98 28.37 7.26
C ALA A 77 -27.81 27.39 6.41
N SER A 78 -28.77 26.70 7.05
CA SER A 78 -30.22 27.00 6.97
C SER A 78 -31.14 25.77 7.00
N ALA A 79 -32.32 26.03 7.59
CA ALA A 79 -33.63 25.41 7.37
C ALA A 79 -33.91 24.06 8.05
N GLU A 80 -35.09 23.75 8.58
CA GLU A 80 -36.32 24.49 8.96
C GLU A 80 -37.19 23.45 9.70
N ALA A 81 -38.07 23.91 10.60
CA ALA A 81 -39.04 23.08 11.33
C ALA A 81 -40.06 22.40 10.37
N VAL A 82 -40.79 21.34 10.74
CA VAL A 82 -42.11 21.36 11.46
C VAL A 82 -42.60 19.88 11.61
N PRO A 83 -43.38 19.52 12.67
CA PRO A 83 -43.75 18.14 13.08
C PRO A 83 -45.09 17.64 12.48
N PRO A 84 -45.57 16.40 12.79
CA PRO A 84 -46.56 16.16 13.89
C PRO A 84 -46.33 14.81 14.65
N ALA A 85 -46.68 14.66 15.95
CA ALA A 85 -47.96 14.20 16.55
C ALA A 85 -48.57 12.95 15.84
N ASN A 86 -49.04 11.87 16.46
CA ASN A 86 -49.42 11.54 17.85
C ASN A 86 -49.68 10.00 17.95
N GLU A 87 -49.56 9.43 19.16
CA GLU A 87 -50.29 8.26 19.72
C GLU A 87 -50.27 6.87 19.00
N THR A 88 -50.28 5.68 19.61
CA THR A 88 -50.35 5.17 21.00
C THR A 88 -50.20 3.64 20.94
N ALA A 89 -49.81 3.06 22.08
CA ALA A 89 -49.99 1.67 22.54
C ALA A 89 -48.88 0.64 22.27
N GLY A 90 -48.28 0.21 23.39
CA GLY A 90 -47.38 -0.95 23.48
C GLY A 90 -46.91 -1.14 24.93
N GLN A 91 -47.85 -1.41 25.84
CA GLN A 91 -47.61 -1.64 27.26
C GLN A 91 -46.98 -3.03 27.47
N SER A 92 -45.75 -3.08 27.97
CA SER A 92 -45.13 -4.27 28.57
C SER A 92 -45.28 -4.22 30.09
N THR A 93 -45.88 -5.25 30.69
CA THR A 93 -45.89 -5.43 32.14
C THR A 93 -44.94 -6.56 32.55
N SER A 94 -43.99 -6.14 33.37
CA SER A 94 -43.05 -6.89 34.21
C SER A 94 -43.64 -8.15 34.85
N SER A 95 -42.89 -9.25 34.81
CA SER A 95 -43.09 -10.43 35.65
C SER A 95 -42.30 -10.28 36.94
N THR A 96 -42.96 -10.43 38.07
CA THR A 96 -42.37 -10.56 39.41
C THR A 96 -42.32 -12.05 39.76
N GLU A 97 -41.13 -12.57 40.04
CA GLU A 97 -40.94 -13.84 40.72
C GLU A 97 -41.09 -13.64 42.23
N ASP A 98 -41.85 -14.50 42.90
CA ASP A 98 -41.71 -14.72 44.34
C ASP A 98 -42.00 -16.20 44.65
N LEU A 99 -41.07 -16.84 45.36
CA LEU A 99 -41.17 -18.22 45.85
C LEU A 99 -41.91 -18.23 47.21
N PRO A 100 -42.67 -19.28 47.54
CA PRO A 100 -42.96 -19.59 48.94
C PRO A 100 -42.26 -20.88 49.40
N ASN A 101 -41.50 -20.77 50.49
CA ASN A 101 -40.99 -21.88 51.29
C ASN A 101 -41.91 -22.10 52.50
N GLU A 102 -42.05 -23.37 52.89
CA GLU A 102 -42.99 -23.93 53.86
C GLU A 102 -42.89 -23.37 55.29
N THR A 103 -44.01 -23.33 56.03
CA THR A 103 -44.28 -24.20 57.20
C THR A 103 -45.67 -23.94 57.80
N GLY A 104 -46.41 -25.00 58.15
CA GLY A 104 -47.59 -24.88 59.01
C GLY A 104 -48.60 -26.03 58.87
N SER A 105 -48.47 -27.04 59.73
CA SER A 105 -49.37 -28.18 59.89
C SER A 105 -50.86 -27.82 59.96
N GLN A 106 -51.71 -28.63 59.34
CA GLN A 106 -53.03 -28.99 59.88
C GLN A 106 -53.55 -30.31 59.28
N SER A 107 -54.25 -31.04 60.14
CA SER A 107 -54.70 -32.44 60.10
C SER A 107 -55.72 -32.78 59.01
N VAL A 108 -55.66 -34.03 58.51
CA VAL A 108 -56.74 -34.65 57.73
C VAL A 108 -57.30 -35.86 58.48
N ASP A 109 -58.58 -35.79 58.83
CA ASP A 109 -59.39 -36.92 59.28
C ASP A 109 -59.74 -37.80 58.07
N ALA A 110 -59.52 -39.10 58.21
CA ALA A 110 -59.89 -40.11 57.22
C ALA A 110 -61.23 -40.75 57.63
N GLU A 111 -62.27 -40.58 56.82
CA GLU A 111 -63.47 -41.41 56.89
C GLU A 111 -63.37 -42.54 55.87
N ASP A 112 -63.26 -43.77 56.37
CA ASP A 112 -63.37 -45.00 55.59
C ASP A 112 -64.84 -45.25 55.23
N VAL A 113 -65.17 -45.17 53.94
CA VAL A 113 -66.47 -45.58 53.40
C VAL A 113 -66.29 -46.94 52.72
N GLU A 114 -66.93 -47.99 53.26
CA GLU A 114 -67.03 -49.31 52.64
C GLU A 114 -67.79 -49.20 51.30
N LEU A 115 -67.05 -49.21 50.19
CA LEU A 115 -67.59 -49.25 48.83
C LEU A 115 -68.06 -50.67 48.48
N THR A 116 -69.17 -50.79 47.76
CA THR A 116 -69.64 -52.08 47.25
C THR A 116 -68.67 -52.65 46.19
N PRO A 117 -68.57 -53.98 46.00
CA PRO A 117 -67.63 -54.57 45.04
C PRO A 117 -67.75 -54.05 43.59
N GLU A 118 -68.95 -53.62 43.17
CA GLU A 118 -69.19 -53.04 41.84
C GLU A 118 -68.68 -51.59 41.73
N GLU A 119 -68.83 -50.79 42.78
CA GLU A 119 -68.32 -49.41 42.83
C GLU A 119 -66.80 -49.37 42.92
N ALA A 120 -66.19 -50.32 43.64
CA ALA A 120 -64.75 -50.48 43.71
C ALA A 120 -64.14 -50.82 42.33
N LEU A 121 -64.80 -51.67 41.55
CA LEU A 121 -64.36 -52.01 40.17
C LEU A 121 -64.46 -50.81 39.23
N LYS A 122 -65.54 -50.03 39.31
CA LYS A 122 -65.72 -48.85 38.47
C LYS A 122 -64.70 -47.76 38.80
N LYS A 123 -64.44 -47.53 40.09
CA LYS A 123 -63.40 -46.61 40.56
C LYS A 123 -62.00 -47.05 40.11
N ALA A 124 -61.67 -48.33 40.25
CA ALA A 124 -60.39 -48.87 39.77
C ALA A 124 -60.21 -48.73 38.25
N PHE A 125 -61.29 -48.88 37.48
CA PHE A 125 -61.26 -48.69 36.03
C PHE A 125 -61.08 -47.22 35.63
N GLU A 126 -61.80 -46.30 36.28
CA GLU A 126 -61.66 -44.85 36.05
C GLU A 126 -60.28 -44.36 36.50
N ASP A 127 -59.79 -44.82 37.64
CA ASP A 127 -58.45 -44.53 38.17
C ASP A 127 -57.39 -45.04 37.20
N GLY A 128 -57.46 -46.31 36.76
CA GLY A 128 -56.54 -46.89 35.79
C GLY A 128 -56.55 -46.17 34.44
N LYS A 129 -57.72 -45.75 33.95
CA LYS A 129 -57.85 -44.95 32.72
C LYS A 129 -57.23 -43.56 32.88
N SER A 130 -57.45 -42.90 34.02
CA SER A 130 -56.90 -41.57 34.30
C SER A 130 -55.38 -41.61 34.46
N LEU A 131 -54.86 -42.67 35.10
CA LEU A 131 -53.45 -42.87 35.35
C LEU A 131 -52.72 -43.16 34.03
N GLY A 132 -53.25 -44.09 33.22
CA GLY A 132 -52.69 -44.40 31.90
C GLY A 132 -52.72 -43.22 30.94
N TYR A 133 -53.76 -42.36 30.98
CA TYR A 133 -53.80 -41.14 30.19
C TYR A 133 -52.76 -40.10 30.64
N LYS A 134 -52.62 -39.87 31.95
CA LYS A 134 -51.61 -38.95 32.51
C LYS A 134 -50.20 -39.43 32.21
N GLU A 135 -49.93 -40.73 32.38
CA GLU A 135 -48.63 -41.33 32.13
C GLU A 135 -48.29 -41.31 30.64
N GLY A 136 -49.22 -41.68 29.76
CA GLY A 136 -49.01 -41.60 28.31
C GLY A 136 -48.77 -40.18 27.81
N LEU A 137 -49.49 -39.19 28.36
CA LEU A 137 -49.27 -37.77 28.02
C LEU A 137 -47.92 -37.26 28.54
N ALA A 138 -47.53 -37.63 29.77
CA ALA A 138 -46.24 -37.26 30.34
C ALA A 138 -45.08 -37.90 29.58
N ALA A 139 -45.18 -39.19 29.25
CA ALA A 139 -44.18 -39.93 28.48
C ALA A 139 -44.03 -39.34 27.07
N GLY A 140 -45.14 -39.16 26.32
CA GLY A 140 -45.09 -38.59 24.98
C GLY A 140 -44.56 -37.15 24.95
N ARG A 141 -44.84 -36.34 25.99
CA ARG A 141 -44.26 -34.99 26.11
C ARG A 141 -42.77 -35.02 26.43
N ALA A 142 -42.33 -35.94 27.30
CA ALA A 142 -40.92 -36.09 27.64
C ALA A 142 -40.11 -36.58 26.44
N GLU A 143 -40.61 -37.59 25.73
CA GLU A 143 -40.01 -38.16 24.53
C GLU A 143 -39.95 -37.11 23.40
N GLY A 144 -41.07 -36.47 23.05
CA GLY A 144 -41.08 -35.44 22.01
C GLY A 144 -40.20 -34.22 22.33
N LYS A 145 -40.07 -33.86 23.61
CA LYS A 145 -39.13 -32.80 24.03
C LYS A 145 -37.68 -33.25 23.90
N GLN A 146 -37.37 -34.50 24.26
CA GLN A 146 -36.02 -35.05 24.14
C GLN A 146 -35.61 -35.19 22.67
N GLU A 147 -36.47 -35.81 21.84
CA GLU A 147 -36.23 -35.97 20.41
C GLU A 147 -36.05 -34.63 19.72
N GLY A 148 -36.98 -33.69 19.90
CA GLY A 148 -36.86 -32.35 19.31
C GLY A 148 -35.63 -31.58 19.78
N HIS A 149 -35.18 -31.77 21.02
CA HIS A 149 -33.90 -31.20 21.49
C HIS A 149 -32.69 -31.87 20.84
N THR A 150 -32.70 -33.19 20.67
CA THR A 150 -31.58 -33.92 20.06
C THR A 150 -31.46 -33.62 18.57
N GLU A 151 -32.58 -33.60 17.86
CA GLU A 151 -32.67 -33.32 16.43
C GLU A 151 -32.28 -31.87 16.16
N GLY A 152 -32.93 -30.90 16.82
CA GLY A 152 -32.61 -29.49 16.64
C GLY A 152 -31.19 -29.12 17.03
N ARG A 153 -30.60 -29.81 18.03
CA ARG A 153 -29.17 -29.63 18.36
C ARG A 153 -28.26 -30.22 17.27
N SER A 154 -28.58 -31.41 16.77
CA SER A 154 -27.80 -32.06 15.71
C SER A 154 -27.81 -31.21 14.45
N GLU A 155 -29.00 -30.81 14.00
CA GLU A 155 -29.20 -29.96 12.82
C GLU A 155 -28.48 -28.62 12.97
N GLY A 156 -28.71 -27.90 14.08
CA GLY A 156 -28.06 -26.61 14.31
C GLY A 156 -26.53 -26.66 14.37
N ILE A 157 -25.95 -27.76 14.89
CA ILE A 157 -24.48 -27.97 14.84
C ILE A 157 -24.00 -28.22 13.41
N THR A 158 -24.74 -29.02 12.64
CA THR A 158 -24.34 -29.34 11.26
C THR A 158 -24.42 -28.12 10.34
N GLU A 159 -25.52 -27.37 10.43
CA GLU A 159 -25.76 -26.16 9.64
C GLU A 159 -24.77 -25.07 10.04
N GLY A 160 -24.65 -24.75 11.33
CA GLY A 160 -23.72 -23.73 11.82
C GLY A 160 -22.24 -24.05 11.51
N ARG A 161 -21.86 -25.33 11.47
CA ARG A 161 -20.51 -25.73 11.04
C ARG A 161 -20.31 -25.61 9.54
N ALA A 162 -21.34 -25.88 8.73
CA ALA A 162 -21.26 -25.73 7.28
C ALA A 162 -21.18 -24.26 6.88
N GLU A 163 -22.06 -23.42 7.44
CA GLU A 163 -22.07 -21.98 7.22
C GLU A 163 -20.76 -21.33 7.70
N GLY A 164 -20.32 -21.64 8.93
CA GLY A 164 -19.09 -21.07 9.48
C GLY A 164 -17.82 -21.46 8.69
N LYS A 165 -17.81 -22.64 8.05
CA LYS A 165 -16.71 -23.04 7.15
C LYS A 165 -16.75 -22.26 5.84
N LEU A 166 -17.94 -22.06 5.27
CA LEU A 166 -18.11 -21.35 4.01
C LEU A 166 -17.77 -19.88 4.19
N GLU A 167 -18.34 -19.23 5.22
CA GLU A 167 -18.08 -17.82 5.52
C GLU A 167 -16.61 -17.60 5.91
N GLY A 168 -16.04 -18.46 6.76
CA GLY A 168 -14.63 -18.39 7.12
C GLY A 168 -13.69 -18.63 5.93
N GLY A 169 -14.06 -19.52 5.00
CA GLY A 169 -13.32 -19.76 3.75
C GLY A 169 -13.32 -18.54 2.84
N ASN A 170 -14.50 -17.96 2.59
CA ASN A 170 -14.64 -16.74 1.79
C ASN A 170 -13.88 -15.56 2.39
N GLU A 171 -13.95 -15.37 3.71
CA GLU A 171 -13.22 -14.30 4.39
C GLU A 171 -11.71 -14.51 4.31
N ALA A 172 -11.24 -15.75 4.45
CA ALA A 172 -9.82 -16.09 4.30
C ALA A 172 -9.33 -15.84 2.87
N GLU A 173 -10.10 -16.22 1.86
CA GLU A 173 -9.78 -16.00 0.45
C GLU A 173 -9.79 -14.50 0.08
N ALA A 174 -10.76 -13.74 0.60
CA ALA A 174 -10.79 -12.28 0.47
C ALA A 174 -9.57 -11.61 1.12
N ARG A 175 -9.16 -12.08 2.31
CA ARG A 175 -7.93 -11.59 2.98
C ARG A 175 -6.68 -11.96 2.20
N LEU A 176 -6.60 -13.17 1.67
CA LEU A 176 -5.45 -13.64 0.90
C LEU A 176 -5.32 -12.84 -0.41
N SER A 177 -6.41 -12.70 -1.17
CA SER A 177 -6.43 -11.90 -2.40
C SER A 177 -6.09 -10.43 -2.15
N ALA A 178 -6.59 -9.83 -1.06
CA ALA A 178 -6.22 -8.47 -0.69
C ALA A 178 -4.72 -8.35 -0.34
N GLN A 179 -4.14 -9.32 0.35
CA GLN A 179 -2.71 -9.36 0.65
C GLN A 179 -1.87 -9.55 -0.61
N VAL A 180 -2.27 -10.44 -1.52
CA VAL A 180 -1.60 -10.64 -2.82
C VAL A 180 -1.65 -9.35 -3.64
N SER A 181 -2.81 -8.71 -3.77
CA SER A 181 -2.92 -7.43 -4.49
C SER A 181 -2.08 -6.31 -3.83
N ALA A 182 -2.02 -6.26 -2.49
CA ALA A 182 -1.15 -5.33 -1.80
C ALA A 182 0.32 -5.62 -2.08
N LEU A 183 0.72 -6.89 -2.09
CA LEU A 183 2.07 -7.32 -2.42
C LEU A 183 2.42 -6.99 -3.87
N GLU A 184 1.54 -7.25 -4.82
CA GLU A 184 1.71 -6.87 -6.24
C GLU A 184 1.86 -5.36 -6.41
N LYS A 185 1.08 -4.55 -5.67
CA LYS A 185 1.23 -3.09 -5.64
C LYS A 185 2.57 -2.66 -5.06
N LEU A 186 3.06 -3.34 -4.01
CA LEU A 186 4.37 -3.06 -3.47
C LEU A 186 5.47 -3.45 -4.45
N ILE A 187 5.39 -4.64 -5.06
CA ILE A 187 6.34 -5.14 -6.07
C ILE A 187 6.40 -4.19 -7.26
N THR A 188 5.26 -3.80 -7.82
CA THR A 188 5.20 -2.85 -8.94
C THR A 188 5.77 -1.48 -8.55
N ASN A 189 5.44 -0.97 -7.36
CA ASN A 189 6.01 0.29 -6.88
C ASN A 189 7.52 0.20 -6.64
N THR A 190 8.02 -0.92 -6.09
CA THR A 190 9.46 -1.13 -5.87
C THR A 190 10.21 -1.33 -7.17
N ILE A 191 9.67 -2.09 -8.14
CA ILE A 191 10.27 -2.26 -9.47
C ILE A 191 10.31 -0.91 -10.20
N ASN A 192 9.22 -0.13 -10.13
CA ASN A 192 9.19 1.21 -10.72
C ASN A 192 10.07 2.23 -9.97
N SER A 193 10.38 2.00 -8.70
CA SER A 193 11.30 2.83 -7.90
C SER A 193 12.77 2.43 -8.02
N GLU A 194 13.07 1.16 -8.37
CA GLU A 194 14.43 0.67 -8.60
C GLU A 194 14.89 0.87 -10.05
N THR A 195 13.99 1.11 -10.98
CA THR A 195 14.35 1.80 -12.22
C THR A 195 14.47 3.30 -11.95
N LEU A 196 15.44 3.71 -11.14
CA LEU A 196 16.18 4.92 -11.48
C LEU A 196 16.71 4.63 -12.88
N ASP A 197 15.94 5.05 -13.90
CA ASP A 197 16.35 4.95 -15.28
C ASP A 197 17.81 5.42 -15.33
N ALA A 198 18.71 4.49 -15.66
CA ALA A 198 20.13 4.79 -15.66
C ALA A 198 20.40 5.99 -16.58
N GLY A 199 19.54 6.20 -17.60
CA GLY A 199 19.44 7.42 -18.39
C GLY A 199 19.08 8.64 -17.54
N TYR A 200 17.92 8.66 -16.88
CA TYR A 200 17.51 9.74 -15.97
C TYR A 200 18.58 10.10 -14.93
N LEU A 201 19.13 9.12 -14.20
CA LEU A 201 20.14 9.40 -13.17
C LEU A 201 21.44 9.95 -13.78
N ARG A 202 21.88 9.39 -14.93
CA ARG A 202 23.05 9.89 -15.65
C ARG A 202 22.84 11.33 -16.13
N ASN A 203 21.66 11.63 -16.68
CA ASN A 203 21.31 12.96 -17.16
C ASN A 203 21.21 13.97 -16.00
N LEU A 204 20.56 13.60 -14.90
CA LEU A 204 20.48 14.43 -13.70
C LEU A 204 21.87 14.70 -13.10
N LEU A 205 22.69 13.66 -12.97
CA LEU A 205 24.06 13.79 -12.47
C LEU A 205 24.90 14.65 -13.41
N GLY A 206 24.77 14.45 -14.72
CA GLY A 206 25.42 15.26 -15.76
C GLY A 206 25.05 16.74 -15.63
N GLN A 207 23.77 17.06 -15.55
CA GLN A 207 23.28 18.43 -15.37
C GLN A 207 23.85 19.07 -14.10
N LYS A 208 23.86 18.34 -12.97
CA LYS A 208 24.40 18.85 -11.71
C LYS A 208 25.91 19.05 -11.75
N ILE A 209 26.65 18.18 -12.43
CA ILE A 209 28.08 18.34 -12.65
C ILE A 209 28.34 19.58 -13.54
N ALA A 210 27.56 19.77 -14.61
CA ALA A 210 27.70 20.93 -15.49
C ALA A 210 27.42 22.23 -14.75
N GLU A 211 26.34 22.29 -13.96
CA GLU A 211 25.99 23.43 -13.11
C GLU A 211 27.13 23.79 -12.15
N LEU A 212 27.62 22.80 -11.39
CA LEU A 212 28.72 23.01 -10.44
C LEU A 212 30.01 23.42 -11.14
N ALA A 213 30.32 22.81 -12.28
CA ALA A 213 31.54 23.11 -13.02
C ALA A 213 31.50 24.51 -13.64
N SER A 214 30.34 25.00 -14.10
CA SER A 214 30.16 26.38 -14.54
C SER A 214 30.29 27.39 -13.39
N GLU A 215 29.69 27.10 -12.23
CA GLU A 215 29.86 27.94 -11.04
C GLU A 215 31.35 28.07 -10.64
N ARG A 216 32.08 26.95 -10.68
CA ARG A 216 33.53 26.91 -10.38
C ARG A 216 34.34 27.62 -11.45
N ALA A 217 34.00 27.46 -12.72
CA ALA A 217 34.66 28.16 -13.82
C ALA A 217 34.50 29.68 -13.69
N GLY A 218 33.29 30.17 -13.45
CA GLY A 218 33.04 31.61 -13.24
C GLY A 218 33.79 32.16 -12.03
N SER A 219 33.81 31.41 -10.92
CA SER A 219 34.56 31.79 -9.71
C SER A 219 36.07 31.88 -9.97
N GLU A 220 36.62 30.93 -10.72
CA GLU A 220 38.04 30.94 -11.09
C GLU A 220 38.36 32.09 -12.05
N ILE A 221 37.48 32.39 -13.01
CA ILE A 221 37.63 33.54 -13.92
C ILE A 221 37.64 34.86 -13.14
N ALA A 222 36.84 34.96 -12.08
CA ALA A 222 36.83 36.13 -11.20
C ALA A 222 38.14 36.30 -10.41
N ILE A 223 38.81 35.19 -10.04
CA ILE A 223 40.08 35.20 -9.30
C ILE A 223 41.27 35.42 -10.24
N ALA A 224 41.29 34.75 -11.40
CA ALA A 224 42.39 34.71 -12.35
C ALA A 224 41.90 34.96 -13.80
N PRO A 225 41.55 36.21 -14.16
CA PRO A 225 40.98 36.53 -15.47
C PRO A 225 41.98 36.44 -16.63
N GLU A 226 43.29 36.42 -16.37
CA GLU A 226 44.31 36.33 -17.43
C GLU A 226 44.21 35.03 -18.23
N GLY A 227 44.05 33.90 -17.55
CA GLY A 227 44.00 32.58 -18.20
C GLY A 227 42.79 32.42 -19.12
N PHE A 228 41.64 32.97 -18.74
CA PHE A 228 40.45 32.96 -19.59
C PHE A 228 40.60 33.86 -20.81
N SER A 229 41.24 35.03 -20.66
CA SER A 229 41.53 35.94 -21.76
C SER A 229 42.48 35.30 -22.80
N GLU A 230 43.52 34.60 -22.36
CA GLU A 230 44.42 33.85 -23.25
C GLU A 230 43.69 32.74 -24.02
N LYS A 231 42.71 32.10 -23.37
CA LYS A 231 41.87 31.09 -24.03
C LYS A 231 41.00 31.71 -25.12
N ILE A 232 40.39 32.87 -24.86
CA ILE A 232 39.64 33.63 -25.86
C ILE A 232 40.54 33.98 -27.05
N GLU A 233 41.78 34.43 -26.80
CA GLU A 233 42.74 34.72 -27.88
C GLU A 233 43.07 33.49 -28.70
N LYS A 234 43.34 32.34 -28.08
CA LYS A 234 43.59 31.08 -28.81
C LYS A 234 42.41 30.69 -29.68
N LEU A 235 41.19 30.81 -29.16
CA LEU A 235 39.98 30.50 -29.92
C LEU A 235 39.75 31.50 -31.05
N LEU A 236 40.07 32.77 -30.81
CA LEU A 236 40.00 33.81 -31.82
C LEU A 236 41.01 33.55 -32.94
N ASP A 237 42.26 33.23 -32.62
CA ASP A 237 43.33 32.92 -33.58
C ASP A 237 42.99 31.72 -34.47
N MET A 238 42.26 30.73 -33.95
CA MET A 238 41.78 29.61 -34.76
C MET A 238 40.76 30.05 -35.83
N VAL A 239 39.93 31.05 -35.52
CA VAL A 239 38.82 31.49 -36.39
C VAL A 239 39.19 32.74 -37.20
N SER A 240 40.21 33.51 -36.82
CA SER A 240 40.58 34.82 -37.38
C SER A 240 41.23 34.81 -38.77
N HIS A 241 40.89 33.83 -39.60
CA HIS A 241 41.28 33.79 -41.02
C HIS A 241 40.43 34.73 -41.90
N ALA A 242 39.37 35.33 -41.33
CA ALA A 242 38.44 36.21 -42.03
C ALA A 242 38.71 37.70 -41.73
N ALA A 243 38.57 38.55 -42.76
CA ALA A 243 38.81 40.00 -42.69
C ALA A 243 37.70 40.79 -41.96
N GLU A 244 36.83 40.10 -41.24
CA GLU A 244 35.66 40.68 -40.58
C GLU A 244 35.92 40.85 -39.08
N THR A 245 35.22 41.81 -38.45
CA THR A 245 35.35 42.06 -37.01
C THR A 245 34.71 40.93 -36.21
N PRO A 246 35.44 40.24 -35.32
CA PRO A 246 34.89 39.17 -34.51
C PRO A 246 33.91 39.70 -33.47
N LEU A 247 32.81 38.99 -33.27
CA LEU A 247 31.79 39.24 -32.25
C LEU A 247 31.87 38.17 -31.18
N ILE A 248 32.19 38.56 -29.95
CA ILE A 248 32.40 37.67 -28.82
C ILE A 248 31.23 37.81 -27.85
N TYR A 249 30.62 36.69 -27.49
CA TYR A 249 29.53 36.59 -26.53
C TYR A 249 30.03 35.94 -25.25
N LEU A 250 29.76 36.59 -24.11
CA LEU A 250 30.15 36.15 -22.78
C LEU A 250 28.99 36.29 -21.80
N ASN A 251 29.04 35.53 -20.71
CA ASN A 251 28.18 35.79 -19.56
C ASN A 251 28.53 37.15 -18.93
N GLY A 252 27.55 37.80 -18.29
CA GLY A 252 27.74 39.09 -17.64
C GLY A 252 28.78 39.08 -16.51
N THR A 253 28.87 38.00 -15.72
CA THR A 253 29.87 37.89 -14.63
C THR A 253 31.29 37.75 -15.18
N ASP A 254 31.46 36.95 -16.22
CA ASP A 254 32.75 36.72 -16.84
C ASP A 254 33.22 37.97 -17.57
N TYR A 255 32.32 38.64 -18.28
CA TYR A 255 32.58 39.93 -18.93
C TYR A 255 33.12 40.96 -17.92
N GLN A 256 32.48 41.10 -16.75
CA GLN A 256 32.95 42.02 -15.72
C GLN A 256 34.37 41.67 -15.24
N SER A 257 34.66 40.38 -15.09
CA SER A 257 35.96 39.89 -14.65
C SER A 257 37.07 40.16 -15.67
N VAL A 258 36.79 39.99 -16.97
CA VAL A 258 37.78 40.21 -18.05
C VAL A 258 37.74 41.60 -18.69
N ALA A 259 36.81 42.48 -18.31
CA ALA A 259 36.57 43.78 -18.97
C ALA A 259 37.85 44.61 -19.18
N HIS A 260 38.73 44.66 -18.18
CA HIS A 260 40.00 45.39 -18.28
C HIS A 260 40.95 44.77 -19.31
N LEU A 261 41.03 43.44 -19.36
CA LEU A 261 41.91 42.70 -20.28
C LEU A 261 41.41 42.76 -21.72
N LEU A 262 40.09 42.79 -21.92
CA LEU A 262 39.46 42.94 -23.24
C LEU A 262 39.86 44.26 -23.94
N ILE A 263 40.12 45.32 -23.17
CA ILE A 263 40.51 46.64 -23.70
C ILE A 263 42.04 46.78 -23.81
N THR A 264 42.78 46.10 -22.93
CA THR A 264 44.24 46.22 -22.85
C THR A 264 44.96 45.37 -23.88
N ARG A 265 44.41 44.22 -24.28
CA ARG A 265 45.07 43.28 -25.20
C ARG A 265 44.71 43.57 -26.67
N ASP A 266 45.72 43.66 -27.53
CA ASP A 266 45.57 44.07 -28.93
C ASP A 266 44.70 43.13 -29.78
N SER A 267 44.73 41.83 -29.50
CA SER A 267 43.93 40.81 -30.19
C SER A 267 42.44 40.95 -29.87
N LEU A 268 42.12 41.27 -28.61
CA LEU A 268 40.74 41.36 -28.12
C LEU A 268 40.14 42.75 -28.34
N LYS A 269 40.96 43.80 -28.39
CA LYS A 269 40.52 45.19 -28.65
C LYS A 269 39.83 45.39 -30.01
N LYS A 270 40.12 44.53 -30.97
CA LYS A 270 39.51 44.55 -32.32
C LYS A 270 38.16 43.83 -32.37
N ALA A 271 37.82 43.07 -31.33
CA ALA A 271 36.57 42.34 -31.23
C ALA A 271 35.45 43.22 -30.65
N SER A 272 34.25 43.04 -31.17
CA SER A 272 33.04 43.54 -30.54
C SER A 272 32.60 42.52 -29.49
N ILE A 273 32.27 42.97 -28.27
CA ILE A 273 31.84 42.08 -27.18
C ILE A 273 30.37 42.36 -26.85
N GLN A 274 29.58 41.30 -26.69
CA GLN A 274 28.19 41.34 -26.26
C GLN A 274 27.98 40.42 -25.05
N ILE A 275 27.08 40.85 -24.16
CA ILE A 275 26.67 40.05 -23.02
C ILE A 275 25.51 39.16 -23.46
N ASP A 276 25.66 37.85 -23.27
CA ASP A 276 24.62 36.86 -23.53
C ASP A 276 24.29 36.14 -22.22
N SER A 277 23.08 36.38 -21.70
CA SER A 277 22.58 35.77 -20.47
C SER A 277 22.22 34.30 -20.63
N SER A 278 22.14 33.78 -21.86
CA SER A 278 21.89 32.35 -22.11
C SER A 278 23.14 31.48 -21.90
N LEU A 279 24.33 32.08 -21.91
CA LEU A 279 25.60 31.41 -21.65
C LEU A 279 25.82 31.25 -20.15
N GLN A 280 26.29 30.07 -19.73
CA GLN A 280 26.69 29.86 -18.34
C GLN A 280 28.07 30.49 -18.07
N PRO A 281 28.41 30.78 -16.80
CA PRO A 281 29.76 31.21 -16.47
C PRO A 281 30.80 30.19 -16.94
N GLY A 282 31.83 30.65 -17.65
CA GLY A 282 32.85 29.83 -18.31
C GLY A 282 32.51 29.36 -19.73
N ASP A 283 31.35 29.72 -20.26
CA ASP A 283 30.98 29.52 -21.67
C ASP A 283 31.39 30.72 -22.53
N LEU A 284 31.65 30.45 -23.80
CA LEU A 284 32.10 31.45 -24.77
C LEU A 284 31.54 31.14 -26.15
N ARG A 285 31.07 32.16 -26.85
CA ARG A 285 30.72 32.06 -28.28
C ARG A 285 31.44 33.16 -29.06
N ILE A 286 32.04 32.80 -30.18
CA ILE A 286 32.73 33.70 -31.09
C ILE A 286 32.07 33.59 -32.46
N GLN A 287 31.67 34.70 -33.05
CA GLN A 287 31.09 34.77 -34.38
C GLN A 287 31.90 35.72 -35.27
N ILE A 288 32.33 35.23 -36.43
CA ILE A 288 33.03 36.02 -37.45
C ILE A 288 32.30 35.83 -38.77
N GLY A 289 31.54 36.84 -39.19
CA GLY A 289 30.66 36.74 -40.36
C GLY A 289 29.63 35.63 -40.22
N HIS A 290 29.81 34.58 -41.05
CA HIS A 290 28.98 33.38 -41.07
C HIS A 290 29.56 32.19 -40.28
N ILE A 291 30.76 32.33 -39.71
CA ILE A 291 31.42 31.27 -38.95
C ILE A 291 31.18 31.52 -37.47
N GLY A 292 30.53 30.57 -36.80
CA GLY A 292 30.33 30.57 -35.35
C GLY A 292 31.12 29.45 -34.68
N LEU A 293 31.81 29.77 -33.60
CA LEU A 293 32.49 28.84 -32.72
C LEU A 293 31.92 28.97 -31.31
N GLU A 294 31.53 27.85 -30.71
CA GLU A 294 31.02 27.80 -29.34
C GLU A 294 31.91 26.89 -28.49
N ASP A 295 32.30 27.38 -27.32
CA ASP A 295 33.00 26.62 -26.31
C ASP A 295 32.17 26.61 -25.03
N ARG A 296 31.24 25.65 -24.98
CA ARG A 296 30.34 25.43 -23.85
C ARG A 296 30.85 24.31 -22.95
N LEU A 297 30.63 24.47 -21.65
CA LEU A 297 31.05 23.50 -20.64
C LEU A 297 30.37 22.13 -20.82
N ILE A 298 29.10 22.13 -21.23
CA ILE A 298 28.30 20.93 -21.54
C ILE A 298 28.97 20.10 -22.65
N ASN A 299 29.43 20.76 -23.73
CA ASN A 299 30.14 20.12 -24.83
C ASN A 299 31.46 19.50 -24.36
N ARG A 300 32.22 20.22 -23.50
CA ARG A 300 33.49 19.73 -22.94
C ARG A 300 33.28 18.51 -22.05
N LEU A 301 32.14 18.42 -21.35
CA LEU A 301 31.78 17.30 -20.49
C LEU A 301 31.13 16.13 -21.25
N GLY A 302 30.89 16.27 -22.56
CA GLY A 302 30.22 15.24 -23.36
C GLY A 302 28.77 15.00 -22.93
N LEU A 303 28.11 16.02 -22.38
CA LEU A 303 26.74 15.97 -21.86
C LEU A 303 25.70 16.47 -22.87
N GLU A 304 26.12 16.67 -24.12
CA GLU A 304 25.20 16.95 -25.22
C GLU A 304 24.22 15.78 -25.38
N ALA A 305 22.92 16.10 -25.41
CA ALA A 305 21.86 15.17 -25.81
C ALA A 305 22.00 14.88 -27.32
N GLY A 306 23.07 14.20 -27.72
CA GLY A 306 23.42 13.98 -29.12
C GLY A 306 23.25 12.53 -29.50
N GLU A 307 22.38 12.27 -30.50
CA GLU A 307 22.21 11.16 -31.48
C GLU A 307 22.49 9.69 -31.08
N THR A 308 23.39 9.45 -30.15
CA THR A 308 23.79 8.17 -29.59
C THR A 308 22.66 7.52 -28.79
N GLU A 309 21.83 8.30 -28.08
CA GLU A 309 20.62 7.81 -27.41
C GLU A 309 19.55 7.40 -28.43
N GLN A 310 19.30 8.22 -29.46
CA GLN A 310 18.34 7.87 -30.52
C GLN A 310 18.74 6.58 -31.26
N LYS A 311 20.03 6.39 -31.58
CA LYS A 311 20.53 5.16 -32.23
C LYS A 311 20.49 3.93 -31.32
N ALA A 312 20.58 4.11 -30.00
CA ALA A 312 20.47 3.01 -29.06
C ALA A 312 19.01 2.57 -28.88
N GLU A 313 18.10 3.54 -28.80
CA GLU A 313 16.66 3.30 -28.73
C GLU A 313 16.13 2.67 -30.04
N GLU A 314 16.52 3.17 -31.21
CA GLU A 314 16.16 2.58 -32.51
C GLU A 314 16.61 1.12 -32.62
N LYS A 315 17.82 0.80 -32.16
CA LYS A 315 18.32 -0.59 -32.15
C LYS A 315 17.56 -1.49 -31.18
N LEU A 316 17.14 -0.97 -30.03
CA LEU A 316 16.34 -1.75 -29.08
C LEU A 316 14.93 -2.00 -29.61
N VAL A 317 14.34 -1.04 -30.33
CA VAL A 317 13.06 -1.22 -31.03
C VAL A 317 13.18 -2.27 -32.14
N GLU A 318 14.24 -2.22 -32.96
CA GLU A 318 14.48 -3.22 -34.01
C GLU A 318 14.68 -4.64 -33.44
N ILE A 319 15.36 -4.76 -32.27
CA ILE A 319 15.49 -6.03 -31.56
C ILE A 319 14.14 -6.51 -31.00
N GLY A 320 13.29 -5.60 -30.49
CA GLY A 320 11.94 -5.94 -30.04
C GLY A 320 11.04 -6.45 -31.16
N GLU A 321 11.06 -5.80 -32.32
CA GLU A 321 10.27 -6.22 -33.49
C GLU A 321 10.73 -7.56 -34.07
N THR A 322 12.03 -7.83 -34.05
CA THR A 322 12.58 -9.11 -34.52
C THR A 322 12.27 -10.27 -33.57
N LEU A 323 12.28 -10.05 -32.25
CA LEU A 323 11.85 -11.02 -31.25
C LEU A 323 10.35 -11.31 -31.35
N GLN A 324 9.52 -10.29 -31.56
CA GLN A 324 8.07 -10.47 -31.73
C GLN A 324 7.75 -11.34 -32.96
N LYS A 325 8.43 -11.11 -34.10
CA LYS A 325 8.27 -11.96 -35.29
C LYS A 325 8.67 -13.42 -35.05
N LEU A 326 9.74 -13.65 -34.28
CA LEU A 326 10.17 -15.01 -33.93
C LEU A 326 9.16 -15.73 -33.03
N LEU A 327 8.52 -15.00 -32.11
CA LEU A 327 7.46 -15.54 -31.25
C LEU A 327 6.18 -15.83 -32.03
N ASP A 328 5.82 -14.98 -32.98
CA ASP A 328 4.64 -15.15 -33.82
C ASP A 328 4.81 -16.34 -34.80
N ASP A 329 6.01 -16.55 -35.35
CA ASP A 329 6.31 -17.68 -36.27
C ASP A 329 6.29 -19.05 -35.57
N ASP A 330 6.66 -19.15 -34.28
CA ASP A 330 6.64 -20.40 -33.52
C ASP A 330 5.21 -20.82 -33.13
N SER A 331 4.30 -19.86 -32.99
CA SER A 331 2.88 -20.12 -32.73
C SER A 331 2.10 -20.68 -33.93
N GLY A 332 2.64 -20.52 -35.15
CA GLY A 332 2.01 -20.98 -36.39
C GLY A 332 2.33 -22.43 -36.80
N GLN A 333 3.29 -23.09 -36.16
CA GLN A 333 3.71 -24.46 -36.51
C GLN A 333 3.08 -25.56 -35.64
N ALA A 334 2.32 -25.21 -34.60
CA ALA A 334 1.68 -26.20 -33.73
C ALA A 334 0.36 -26.78 -34.27
N ASP A 335 -0.28 -26.16 -35.28
CA ASP A 335 -1.64 -26.51 -35.74
C ASP A 335 -1.70 -27.41 -37.00
N MET A 336 -0.59 -27.99 -37.46
CA MET A 336 -0.55 -28.75 -38.74
C MET A 336 -0.15 -30.23 -38.66
N ASN A 337 -0.04 -30.84 -37.47
CA ASN A 337 0.45 -32.22 -37.35
C ASN A 337 -0.56 -33.28 -36.83
N ASP A 338 -1.86 -32.97 -36.68
CA ASP A 338 -2.81 -33.93 -36.08
C ASP A 338 -3.84 -34.57 -37.05
N ASP A 339 -3.70 -34.43 -38.38
CA ASP A 339 -4.72 -34.95 -39.33
C ASP A 339 -4.25 -36.10 -40.27
N GLU A 340 -3.14 -36.79 -39.98
CA GLU A 340 -2.80 -38.06 -40.66
C GLU A 340 -2.64 -39.22 -39.66
N ALA A 341 -3.74 -39.62 -39.01
CA ALA A 341 -3.83 -40.92 -38.36
C ALA A 341 -5.29 -41.42 -38.22
N SER A 342 -6.03 -41.56 -39.32
CA SER A 342 -7.25 -42.39 -39.31
C SER A 342 -7.58 -43.03 -40.67
N SER A 343 -6.68 -43.84 -41.19
CA SER A 343 -7.05 -44.89 -42.15
C SER A 343 -6.04 -46.01 -42.09
N ASP A 344 -6.28 -46.99 -41.22
CA ASP A 344 -6.02 -48.41 -41.43
C ASP A 344 -6.20 -49.15 -40.09
N GLU A 345 -7.38 -49.76 -39.91
CA GLU A 345 -7.62 -51.16 -39.49
C GLU A 345 -9.09 -51.41 -39.14
#